data_AF-A0A7J6B0T0-F1
#
_entry.id   AF-A0A7J6B0T0-F1
#
_cell.length_a   1.000
_cell.length_b   1.000
_cell.length_c   1.000
_cell.angle_alpha   90.00
_cell.angle_beta   90.00
_cell.angle_gamma   90.00
#
_symmetry.space_group_name_H-M   'P 1'
#
loop_
_entity.id
_entity.type
_entity.pdbx_description
1 polymer ?
#
loop_
_entity_poly.entity_id
_entity_poly.type
_entity_poly.pdbx_seq_one_letter_code
_entity_poly.pdbx_strand_id
1 'polypeptide(L)'
;MFVCDRLVEEFMLLANMAVAHQIYRSNPELALLRRHAAPQSRLMDALQELCDHIGHRTFALMLFIIIFVLLFSQRSLEEAVGDDEYSTARKAVLTHLCARPMQEEKLFHHYALNVPLYTHFTSPIRRYADVIVHRLLAASLKCGPRVHLTQDEVQKQATHCNDKKTESKKVQEMSTELFFSVFVRECGSLESKAMVMGMLDKSFDVLVLGFRRGSTVMPLRVCSRLIFVRSVNVLR
;
A
#
# COMPACT_ATOMS: atom_id res chain seq x y z
N MET A 1 -22.99 -3.10 -2.02
CA MET A 1 -21.97 -4.03 -1.47
C MET A 1 -20.82 -3.29 -0.77
N PHE A 2 -20.31 -2.18 -1.32
CA PHE A 2 -19.17 -1.40 -0.77
C PHE A 2 -19.28 -0.79 0.63
N VAL A 3 -20.49 -0.61 1.17
CA VAL A 3 -20.68 0.01 2.51
C VAL A 3 -20.30 -0.96 3.63
N CYS A 4 -20.58 -2.25 3.44
CA CYS A 4 -20.32 -3.26 4.46
C CYS A 4 -18.82 -3.51 4.64
N ASP A 5 -18.07 -3.55 3.54
CA ASP A 5 -16.61 -3.78 3.58
C ASP A 5 -15.88 -2.64 4.30
N ARG A 6 -16.25 -1.39 4.01
CA ARG A 6 -15.67 -0.21 4.69
C ARG A 6 -16.02 -0.18 6.18
N LEU A 7 -17.26 -0.50 6.53
CA LEU A 7 -17.67 -0.55 7.93
C LEU A 7 -16.87 -1.59 8.71
N VAL A 8 -16.70 -2.79 8.15
CA VAL A 8 -15.89 -3.85 8.77
C VAL A 8 -14.43 -3.42 8.89
N GLU A 9 -13.88 -2.76 7.87
CA GLU A 9 -12.52 -2.23 7.88
C GLU A 9 -12.29 -1.24 9.03
N GLU A 10 -13.17 -0.26 9.22
CA GLU A 10 -13.05 0.73 10.30
C GLU A 10 -13.11 0.10 11.69
N PHE A 11 -14.04 -0.84 11.93
CA PHE A 11 -14.09 -1.56 13.20
C PHE A 11 -12.84 -2.43 13.42
N MET A 12 -12.31 -3.04 12.37
CA MET A 12 -11.06 -3.79 12.46
C MET A 12 -9.88 -2.88 12.80
N LEU A 13 -9.79 -1.70 12.17
CA LEU A 13 -8.75 -0.71 12.45
C LEU A 13 -8.82 -0.25 13.91
N LEU A 14 -10.02 0.06 14.40
CA LEU A 14 -10.23 0.45 15.80
C LEU A 14 -9.80 -0.65 16.78
N ALA A 15 -10.18 -1.91 16.51
CA ALA A 15 -9.77 -3.04 17.34
C ALA A 15 -8.24 -3.24 17.33
N ASN A 16 -7.61 -3.15 16.15
CA ASN A 16 -6.16 -3.24 15.99
C ASN A 16 -5.43 -2.15 16.79
N MET A 17 -5.92 -0.91 16.75
CA MET A 17 -5.35 0.21 17.53
C MET A 17 -5.54 0.01 19.03
N ALA A 18 -6.74 -0.35 19.48
CA ALA A 18 -7.03 -0.57 20.90
C ALA A 18 -6.12 -1.67 21.49
N VAL A 19 -5.95 -2.77 20.78
CA VAL A 19 -5.07 -3.86 21.21
C VAL A 19 -3.60 -3.43 21.19
N ALA A 20 -3.15 -2.69 20.18
CA ALA A 20 -1.78 -2.15 20.14
C ALA A 20 -1.47 -1.29 21.37
N HIS A 21 -2.39 -0.40 21.75
CA HIS A 21 -2.25 0.43 22.95
C HIS A 21 -2.22 -0.41 24.23
N GLN A 22 -3.08 -1.44 24.34
CA GLN A 22 -3.16 -2.29 25.52
C GLN A 22 -1.90 -3.12 25.74
N ILE A 23 -1.41 -3.81 24.70
CA ILE A 23 -0.21 -4.66 24.81
C ILE A 23 1.04 -3.82 25.07
N TYR A 24 1.14 -2.65 24.42
CA TYR A 24 2.27 -1.73 24.63
C TYR A 24 2.28 -1.16 26.03
N ARG A 25 1.12 -0.75 26.56
CA ARG A 25 1.00 -0.26 27.94
C ARG A 25 1.35 -1.33 28.97
N SER A 26 1.02 -2.60 28.70
CA SER A 26 1.27 -3.69 29.63
C SER A 26 2.71 -4.18 29.63
N ASN A 27 3.35 -4.28 28.46
CA ASN A 27 4.74 -4.69 28.33
C ASN A 27 5.35 -4.13 27.03
N PRO A 28 6.00 -2.95 27.10
CA PRO A 28 6.59 -2.31 25.92
C PRO A 28 7.69 -3.15 25.23
N GLU A 29 8.44 -3.96 25.98
CA GLU A 29 9.59 -4.72 25.45
C GLU A 29 9.16 -5.93 24.61
N LEU A 30 7.99 -6.51 24.94
CA LEU A 30 7.45 -7.68 24.22
C LEU A 30 6.32 -7.30 23.24
N ALA A 31 5.92 -6.04 23.17
CA ALA A 31 4.81 -5.60 22.34
C ALA A 31 5.11 -5.79 20.84
N LEU A 32 4.38 -6.70 20.19
CA LEU A 32 4.47 -6.89 18.75
C LEU A 32 3.62 -5.82 18.03
N LEU A 33 4.31 -4.82 17.47
CA LEU A 33 3.70 -3.69 16.77
C LEU A 33 4.04 -3.71 15.27
N ARG A 34 3.23 -2.99 14.50
CA ARG A 34 3.41 -2.80 13.06
C ARG A 34 3.60 -1.32 12.75
N ARG A 35 4.82 -0.97 12.36
CA ARG A 35 5.17 0.36 11.86
C ARG A 35 4.98 0.48 10.35
N HIS A 36 4.77 1.71 9.89
CA HIS A 36 4.86 2.09 8.49
C HIS A 36 5.64 3.39 8.45
N ALA A 37 6.88 3.31 7.99
CA ALA A 37 7.79 4.42 7.99
C ALA A 37 7.39 5.49 6.96
N ALA A 38 7.89 6.70 7.12
CA ALA A 38 7.60 7.80 6.21
C ALA A 38 8.37 7.60 4.89
N PRO A 39 7.82 7.97 3.73
CA PRO A 39 8.53 7.95 2.45
C PRO A 39 9.82 8.79 2.50
N GLN A 40 10.83 8.39 1.71
CA GLN A 40 12.11 9.10 1.64
C GLN A 40 11.97 10.57 1.19
N SER A 41 12.66 11.49 1.88
CA SER A 41 12.66 12.92 1.55
C SER A 41 13.07 13.20 0.11
N ARG A 42 14.10 12.52 -0.41
CA ARG A 42 14.56 12.69 -1.81
C ARG A 42 13.48 12.39 -2.86
N LEU A 43 12.61 11.44 -2.58
CA LEU A 43 11.46 11.13 -3.44
C LEU A 43 10.43 12.27 -3.40
N MET A 44 10.28 12.91 -2.25
CA MET A 44 9.42 14.09 -2.09
C MET A 44 10.02 15.32 -2.76
N ASP A 45 11.34 15.52 -2.64
CA ASP A 45 12.07 16.62 -3.28
C ASP A 45 11.99 16.49 -4.82
N ALA A 46 12.24 15.30 -5.37
CA ALA A 46 12.13 15.06 -6.81
C ALA A 46 10.69 15.21 -7.34
N LEU A 47 9.69 14.83 -6.53
CA LEU A 47 8.29 15.12 -6.85
C LEU A 47 8.03 16.62 -6.84
N GLN A 48 8.58 17.35 -5.87
CA GLN A 48 8.42 18.80 -5.76
C GLN A 48 9.12 19.55 -6.90
N GLU A 49 10.32 19.14 -7.31
CA GLU A 49 11.02 19.73 -8.47
C GLU A 49 10.26 19.49 -9.79
N LEU A 50 9.68 18.30 -9.97
CA LEU A 50 8.80 18.01 -11.10
C LEU A 50 7.54 18.89 -11.07
N CYS A 51 7.05 19.19 -9.88
CA CYS A 51 5.94 20.11 -9.60
C CYS A 51 6.21 21.52 -10.09
N ASP A 52 7.40 22.01 -9.78
CA ASP A 52 7.81 23.37 -10.10
C ASP A 52 8.06 23.53 -11.62
N HIS A 53 8.52 22.49 -12.31
CA HIS A 53 8.80 22.52 -13.75
C HIS A 53 7.56 22.52 -14.65
N ILE A 54 6.44 21.93 -14.21
CA ILE A 54 5.26 21.72 -15.09
C ILE A 54 4.31 22.93 -15.09
N GLY A 55 4.48 23.89 -14.17
CA GLY A 55 3.72 25.15 -14.15
C GLY A 55 2.24 25.00 -13.77
N HIS A 56 1.63 26.13 -13.40
CA HIS A 56 0.42 26.25 -12.57
C HIS A 56 -0.92 25.68 -13.09
N ARG A 57 -0.95 24.80 -14.11
CA ARG A 57 -2.20 24.24 -14.66
C ARG A 57 -2.48 22.77 -14.35
N THR A 58 -1.50 22.00 -13.92
CA THR A 58 -1.68 20.62 -13.40
C THR A 58 -1.46 20.55 -11.88
N PHE A 59 -1.77 21.65 -11.19
CA PHE A 59 -1.72 21.81 -9.73
C PHE A 59 -2.47 20.73 -8.95
N ALA A 60 -3.48 20.11 -9.55
CA ALA A 60 -4.36 19.15 -8.90
C ALA A 60 -3.75 17.75 -8.72
N LEU A 61 -2.65 17.38 -9.39
CA LEU A 61 -2.14 15.99 -9.31
C LEU A 61 -1.10 15.79 -8.20
N MET A 62 -0.47 16.87 -7.73
CA MET A 62 0.78 16.80 -6.97
C MET A 62 0.71 17.55 -5.64
N LEU A 63 0.02 18.69 -5.57
CA LEU A 63 -0.54 19.22 -4.31
C LEU A 63 -1.43 18.17 -3.63
N PHE A 64 -2.03 17.31 -4.45
CA PHE A 64 -2.83 16.15 -4.11
C PHE A 64 -2.05 14.99 -3.47
N ILE A 65 -0.81 14.74 -3.89
CA ILE A 65 0.07 13.75 -3.25
C ILE A 65 0.47 14.24 -1.86
N ILE A 66 0.75 15.54 -1.72
CA ILE A 66 1.18 16.18 -0.48
C ILE A 66 0.04 16.28 0.53
N ILE A 67 -1.17 16.66 0.11
CA ILE A 67 -2.37 16.70 0.99
C ILE A 67 -2.80 15.28 1.38
N PHE A 68 -2.71 14.29 0.48
CA PHE A 68 -2.97 12.88 0.77
C PHE A 68 -2.00 12.29 1.80
N VAL A 69 -0.76 12.77 1.78
CA VAL A 69 0.30 12.44 2.74
C VAL A 69 0.09 13.12 4.11
N LEU A 70 -0.43 14.35 4.14
CA LEU A 70 -0.53 15.15 5.36
C LEU A 70 -1.89 15.09 6.08
N LEU A 71 -2.99 14.82 5.38
CA LEU A 71 -4.34 15.02 5.90
C LEU A 71 -5.27 13.86 5.49
N PHE A 72 -5.32 12.83 6.33
CA PHE A 72 -6.46 11.91 6.34
C PHE A 72 -7.70 12.69 6.83
N SER A 73 -8.38 13.35 5.92
CA SER A 73 -9.80 13.67 6.02
C SER A 73 -10.42 13.34 4.68
N GLN A 74 -11.29 12.32 4.66
CA GLN A 74 -11.84 11.71 3.44
C GLN A 74 -12.54 12.69 2.47
N ARG A 75 -12.75 13.95 2.86
CA ARG A 75 -13.39 14.98 2.03
C ARG A 75 -12.51 15.50 0.88
N SER A 76 -11.19 15.58 1.05
CA SER A 76 -10.32 16.18 0.01
C SER A 76 -10.02 15.25 -1.16
N LEU A 77 -10.19 13.93 -0.99
CA LEU A 77 -9.89 12.95 -2.04
C LEU A 77 -10.93 12.97 -3.17
N GLU A 78 -12.20 13.23 -2.86
CA GLU A 78 -13.27 13.27 -3.86
C GLU A 78 -13.24 14.58 -4.66
N GLU A 79 -12.93 15.71 -4.01
CA GLU A 79 -12.81 17.02 -4.66
C GLU A 79 -11.57 17.14 -5.55
N ALA A 80 -10.44 16.55 -5.15
CA ALA A 80 -9.17 16.77 -5.85
C ALA A 80 -8.80 15.68 -6.85
N VAL A 81 -9.38 14.47 -6.73
CA VAL A 81 -9.33 13.50 -7.82
C VAL A 81 -10.30 13.89 -8.93
N GLY A 82 -11.41 14.56 -8.61
CA GLY A 82 -12.52 14.69 -9.54
C GLY A 82 -13.19 13.32 -9.79
N ASP A 83 -14.44 13.36 -10.24
CA ASP A 83 -15.23 12.17 -10.57
C ASP A 83 -15.15 11.86 -12.08
N ASP A 84 -13.93 11.70 -12.58
CA ASP A 84 -13.68 11.33 -13.98
C ASP A 84 -13.19 9.87 -14.11
N GLU A 85 -13.15 9.34 -15.33
CA GLU A 85 -12.72 7.96 -15.66
C GLU A 85 -11.28 7.65 -15.19
N TYR A 86 -10.43 8.68 -15.01
CA TYR A 86 -9.00 8.57 -14.69
C TYR A 86 -8.69 8.68 -13.21
N SER A 87 -9.70 9.05 -12.41
CA SER A 87 -9.64 9.16 -10.95
C SER A 87 -9.01 7.96 -10.27
N THR A 88 -9.41 6.78 -10.73
CA THR A 88 -8.99 5.49 -10.21
C THR A 88 -7.56 5.16 -10.63
N ALA A 89 -7.13 5.59 -11.83
CA ALA A 89 -5.76 5.45 -12.31
C ALA A 89 -4.80 6.30 -11.48
N ARG A 90 -5.14 7.57 -11.22
CA ARG A 90 -4.37 8.47 -10.37
C ARG A 90 -4.15 7.87 -8.97
N LYS A 91 -5.21 7.36 -8.32
CA LYS A 91 -5.11 6.66 -7.02
C LYS A 91 -4.14 5.47 -7.04
N ALA A 92 -4.07 4.74 -8.16
CA ALA A 92 -3.16 3.61 -8.35
C ALA A 92 -1.69 4.03 -8.34
N VAL A 93 -1.39 5.11 -9.08
CA VAL A 93 -0.04 5.66 -9.21
C VAL A 93 0.50 6.07 -7.85
N LEU A 94 -0.31 6.82 -7.10
CA LEU A 94 0.04 7.24 -5.74
C LEU A 94 0.34 6.05 -4.84
N THR A 95 -0.53 5.03 -4.85
CA THR A 95 -0.36 3.84 -4.01
C THR A 95 0.96 3.11 -4.32
N HIS A 96 1.37 3.07 -5.59
CA HIS A 96 2.63 2.45 -6.00
C HIS A 96 3.86 3.25 -5.52
N LEU A 97 3.80 4.58 -5.59
CA LEU A 97 4.91 5.46 -5.20
C LEU A 97 5.13 5.48 -3.69
N CYS A 98 4.05 5.52 -2.90
CA CYS A 98 4.11 5.52 -1.43
C CYS A 98 4.54 4.17 -0.83
N ALA A 99 4.62 3.10 -1.64
CA ALA A 99 5.06 1.79 -1.20
C ALA A 99 6.61 1.60 -1.24
N ARG A 100 7.37 2.60 -1.70
CA ARG A 100 8.84 2.53 -1.84
C ARG A 100 9.59 3.31 -0.74
N PRO A 101 10.93 3.20 -0.67
CA PRO A 101 11.64 2.97 0.57
C PRO A 101 11.47 4.15 1.56
N MET A 102 11.48 3.81 2.84
CA MET A 102 11.02 4.69 3.91
C MET A 102 12.16 5.10 4.84
N GLN A 103 12.12 6.33 5.33
CA GLN A 103 13.05 6.87 6.32
C GLN A 103 12.75 6.35 7.73
N GLU A 104 13.79 6.21 8.55
CA GLU A 104 13.60 5.93 9.97
C GLU A 104 13.39 7.23 10.75
N GLU A 105 12.16 7.57 11.07
CA GLU A 105 11.89 8.47 12.21
C GLU A 105 10.51 8.20 12.85
N LYS A 106 10.52 8.17 14.20
CA LYS A 106 9.54 7.59 15.14
C LYS A 106 9.37 6.07 15.01
N LEU A 107 10.07 5.32 15.87
CA LEU A 107 10.18 3.84 15.90
C LEU A 107 8.87 3.08 15.66
N PHE A 108 7.72 3.58 16.11
CA PHE A 108 6.44 2.84 16.09
C PHE A 108 5.32 3.46 15.26
N HIS A 109 5.52 4.64 14.66
CA HIS A 109 4.45 5.34 13.95
C HIS A 109 4.02 4.59 12.67
N HIS A 110 2.72 4.62 12.38
CA HIS A 110 2.16 4.06 11.15
C HIS A 110 1.72 5.18 10.21
N TYR A 111 2.64 5.66 9.38
CA TYR A 111 2.48 6.81 8.50
C TYR A 111 1.22 6.75 7.63
N ALA A 112 0.97 5.64 6.93
CA ALA A 112 -0.19 5.52 6.04
C ALA A 112 -1.56 5.58 6.76
N LEU A 113 -1.59 5.34 8.06
CA LEU A 113 -2.80 5.41 8.88
C LEU A 113 -2.80 6.66 9.78
N ASN A 114 -1.69 7.40 9.83
CA ASN A 114 -1.44 8.52 10.73
C ASN A 114 -1.75 8.21 12.21
N VAL A 115 -1.32 7.03 12.70
CA VAL A 115 -1.54 6.61 14.09
C VAL A 115 -0.22 6.30 14.81
N PRO A 116 -0.12 6.58 16.12
CA PRO A 116 1.12 6.39 16.86
C PRO A 116 1.45 4.91 17.10
N LEU A 117 0.44 4.07 17.31
CA LEU A 117 0.58 2.64 17.57
C LEU A 117 -0.44 1.86 16.74
N TYR A 118 0.03 0.79 16.11
CA TYR A 118 -0.80 -0.12 15.34
C TYR A 118 -0.24 -1.54 15.42
N THR A 119 -1.12 -2.54 15.39
CA THR A 119 -0.74 -3.94 15.25
C THR A 119 -1.80 -4.70 14.45
N HIS A 120 -1.54 -5.95 14.11
CA HIS A 120 -2.56 -6.82 13.52
C HIS A 120 -3.14 -7.74 14.59
N PHE A 121 -4.46 -7.77 14.71
CA PHE A 121 -5.16 -8.57 15.72
C PHE A 121 -6.36 -9.34 15.16
N THR A 122 -7.02 -8.81 14.13
CA THR A 122 -8.36 -9.25 13.71
C THR A 122 -8.40 -10.46 12.77
N SER A 123 -7.29 -11.16 12.53
CA SER A 123 -7.24 -12.29 11.60
C SER A 123 -6.23 -13.40 11.99
N PRO A 124 -6.30 -13.96 13.21
CA PRO A 124 -5.39 -15.01 13.69
C PRO A 124 -5.41 -16.31 12.87
N ILE A 125 -6.51 -16.59 12.18
CA ILE A 125 -6.63 -17.80 11.34
C ILE A 125 -5.68 -17.75 10.13
N ARG A 126 -5.34 -16.55 9.63
CA ARG A 126 -4.56 -16.37 8.40
C ARG A 126 -3.25 -15.59 8.60
N ARG A 127 -2.97 -15.12 9.81
CA ARG A 127 -1.75 -14.36 10.14
C ARG A 127 -1.21 -14.80 11.50
N TYR A 128 0.03 -15.28 11.50
CA TYR A 128 0.68 -15.73 12.74
C TYR A 128 1.03 -14.56 13.68
N ALA A 129 1.31 -13.37 13.14
CA ALA A 129 1.52 -12.17 13.96
C ALA A 129 0.33 -11.90 14.90
N ASP A 130 -0.90 -12.03 14.39
CA ASP A 130 -2.11 -11.87 15.18
C ASP A 130 -2.17 -12.92 16.30
N VAL A 131 -1.77 -14.18 16.07
CA VAL A 131 -1.72 -15.22 17.12
C VAL A 131 -0.78 -14.81 18.27
N ILE A 132 0.39 -14.25 17.95
CA ILE A 132 1.32 -13.73 18.97
C ILE A 132 0.66 -12.59 19.74
N VAL A 133 0.02 -11.64 19.05
CA VAL A 133 -0.68 -10.51 19.67
C VAL A 133 -1.83 -10.98 20.57
N HIS A 134 -2.60 -11.99 20.17
CA HIS A 134 -3.65 -12.60 21.01
C HIS A 134 -3.07 -13.16 22.31
N ARG A 135 -1.91 -13.84 22.25
CA ARG A 135 -1.23 -14.36 23.45
C ARG A 135 -0.73 -13.23 24.37
N LEU A 136 -0.12 -12.18 23.78
CA LEU A 136 0.34 -11.00 24.53
C LEU A 136 -0.83 -10.25 25.17
N LEU A 137 -1.95 -10.11 24.47
CA LEU A 137 -3.16 -9.51 25.00
C LEU A 137 -3.73 -10.32 26.17
N ALA A 138 -3.85 -11.64 26.02
CA ALA A 138 -4.33 -12.52 27.10
C ALA A 138 -3.43 -12.44 28.36
N ALA A 139 -2.12 -12.35 28.17
CA ALA A 139 -1.17 -12.12 29.27
C ALA A 139 -1.37 -10.75 29.92
N SER A 140 -1.59 -9.69 29.13
CA SER A 140 -1.86 -8.33 29.65
C SER A 140 -3.14 -8.26 30.50
N LEU A 141 -4.14 -9.07 30.15
CA LEU A 141 -5.43 -9.16 30.85
C LEU A 141 -5.42 -10.19 31.98
N LYS A 142 -4.30 -10.88 32.21
CA LYS A 142 -4.15 -11.96 33.21
C LYS A 142 -5.16 -13.10 33.04
N CYS A 143 -5.67 -13.30 31.82
CA CYS A 143 -6.65 -14.34 31.49
C CYS A 143 -6.06 -15.50 30.66
N GLY A 144 -4.76 -15.45 30.36
CA GLY A 144 -4.04 -16.48 29.63
C GLY A 144 -2.79 -16.99 30.36
N PRO A 145 -2.15 -18.05 29.84
CA PRO A 145 -0.88 -18.53 30.35
C PRO A 145 0.19 -17.45 30.28
N ARG A 146 1.17 -17.52 31.20
CA ARG A 146 2.30 -16.59 31.19
C ARG A 146 3.08 -16.77 29.88
N VAL A 147 3.37 -15.64 29.22
CA VAL A 147 4.20 -15.61 28.02
C VAL A 147 5.66 -15.59 28.47
N HIS A 148 6.36 -16.70 28.26
CA HIS A 148 7.80 -16.84 28.48
C HIS A 148 8.54 -16.61 27.17
N LEU A 149 8.40 -15.42 26.60
CA LEU A 149 9.14 -15.00 25.42
C LEU A 149 10.12 -13.91 25.81
N THR A 150 11.33 -14.02 25.28
CA THR A 150 12.34 -12.97 25.31
C THR A 150 12.10 -11.97 24.17
N GLN A 151 12.66 -10.77 24.30
CA GLN A 151 12.59 -9.76 23.24
C GLN A 151 13.20 -10.26 21.91
N ASP A 152 14.31 -11.00 21.99
CA ASP A 152 14.98 -11.58 20.83
C ASP A 152 14.09 -12.62 20.11
N GLU A 153 13.39 -13.47 20.85
CA GLU A 153 12.45 -14.43 20.26
C GLU A 153 11.27 -13.74 19.56
N VAL A 154 10.69 -12.69 20.19
CA VAL A 154 9.63 -11.89 19.57
C VAL A 154 10.14 -11.23 18.28
N GLN A 155 11.35 -10.67 18.31
CA GLN A 155 11.95 -10.04 17.14
C GLN A 155 12.22 -11.04 16.02
N LYS A 156 12.75 -12.23 16.34
CA LYS A 156 12.94 -13.32 15.36
C LYS A 156 11.62 -13.75 14.71
N GLN A 157 10.56 -13.90 15.52
CA GLN A 157 9.23 -14.22 15.00
C GLN A 157 8.67 -13.10 14.12
N ALA A 158 8.87 -11.83 14.51
CA ALA A 158 8.46 -10.68 13.72
C ALA A 158 9.17 -10.63 12.36
N THR A 159 10.48 -10.84 12.33
CA THR A 159 11.28 -10.93 11.11
C THR A 159 10.77 -12.06 10.21
N HIS A 160 10.57 -13.25 10.76
CA HIS A 160 10.03 -14.38 9.99
C HIS A 160 8.64 -14.09 9.40
N CYS A 161 7.75 -13.44 10.16
CA CYS A 161 6.44 -13.02 9.66
C CYS A 161 6.55 -12.03 8.51
N ASN A 162 7.52 -11.09 8.57
CA ASN A 162 7.75 -10.12 7.49
C ASN A 162 8.28 -10.80 6.22
N ASP A 163 9.20 -11.76 6.36
CA ASP A 163 9.75 -12.53 5.25
C ASP A 163 8.63 -13.32 4.56
N LYS A 164 7.83 -14.08 5.32
CA LYS A 164 6.71 -14.85 4.79
C LYS A 164 5.62 -13.98 4.16
N LYS A 165 5.34 -12.81 4.73
CA LYS A 165 4.44 -11.83 4.10
C LYS A 165 4.97 -11.39 2.73
N THR A 166 6.27 -11.09 2.64
CA THR A 166 6.91 -10.62 1.40
C THR A 166 6.94 -11.71 0.34
N GLU A 167 7.31 -12.94 0.72
CA GLU A 167 7.26 -14.12 -0.15
C GLU A 167 5.84 -14.39 -0.65
N SER A 168 4.85 -14.39 0.24
CA SER A 168 3.44 -14.60 -0.12
C SER A 168 2.95 -13.54 -1.12
N LYS A 169 3.31 -12.26 -0.92
CA LYS A 169 2.95 -11.19 -1.85
C LYS A 169 3.59 -11.41 -3.24
N LYS A 170 4.89 -11.76 -3.30
CA LYS A 170 5.58 -12.07 -4.56
C LYS A 170 4.90 -13.21 -5.31
N VAL A 171 4.56 -14.29 -4.60
CA VAL A 171 3.87 -15.45 -5.21
C VAL A 171 2.49 -15.06 -5.73
N GLN A 172 1.74 -14.25 -4.99
CA GLN A 172 0.44 -13.75 -5.43
C GLN A 172 0.55 -12.90 -6.71
N GLU A 173 1.55 -12.01 -6.78
CA GLU A 173 1.82 -11.18 -7.95
C GLU A 173 2.21 -12.04 -9.16
N MET A 174 3.14 -12.99 -9.01
CA MET A 174 3.56 -13.91 -10.07
C MET A 174 2.39 -14.79 -10.57
N SER A 175 1.54 -15.28 -9.66
CA SER A 175 0.36 -16.05 -10.04
C SER A 175 -0.61 -15.21 -10.88
N THR A 176 -0.83 -13.95 -10.49
CA THR A 176 -1.69 -13.02 -11.24
C THR A 176 -1.12 -12.76 -12.64
N GLU A 177 0.19 -12.54 -12.75
CA GLU A 177 0.88 -12.34 -14.02
C GLU A 177 0.81 -13.58 -14.94
N LEU A 178 0.98 -14.77 -14.38
CA LEU A 178 0.85 -16.03 -15.11
C LEU A 178 -0.57 -16.18 -15.69
N PHE A 179 -1.60 -16.04 -14.86
CA PHE A 179 -2.98 -16.17 -15.32
C PHE A 179 -3.38 -15.07 -16.30
N PHE A 180 -2.86 -13.86 -16.14
CA PHE A 180 -3.05 -12.79 -17.12
C PHE A 180 -2.39 -13.13 -18.46
N SER A 181 -1.18 -13.70 -18.45
CA SER A 181 -0.49 -14.13 -19.66
C SER A 181 -1.25 -15.24 -20.40
N VAL A 182 -1.80 -16.20 -19.66
CA VAL A 182 -2.70 -17.23 -20.23
C VAL A 182 -3.95 -16.57 -20.81
N PHE A 183 -4.58 -15.66 -20.07
CA PHE A 183 -5.78 -14.94 -20.54
C PHE A 183 -5.53 -14.19 -21.86
N VAL A 184 -4.43 -13.44 -21.97
CA VAL A 184 -4.04 -12.75 -23.21
C VAL A 184 -3.83 -13.74 -24.35
N ARG A 185 -3.18 -14.89 -24.09
CA ARG A 185 -2.95 -15.92 -25.10
C ARG A 185 -4.26 -16.52 -25.64
N GLU A 186 -5.21 -16.82 -24.76
CA GLU A 186 -6.49 -17.42 -25.15
C GLU A 186 -7.42 -16.40 -25.84
N CYS A 187 -7.40 -15.13 -25.42
CA CYS A 187 -8.25 -14.08 -25.99
C CYS A 187 -7.66 -13.43 -27.26
N GLY A 188 -6.37 -13.61 -27.54
CA GLY A 188 -5.69 -12.98 -28.66
C GLY A 188 -5.40 -11.49 -28.41
N SER A 189 -5.48 -10.66 -29.47
CA SER A 189 -5.17 -9.23 -29.37
C SER A 189 -6.21 -8.50 -28.51
N LEU A 190 -5.75 -7.84 -27.44
CA LEU A 190 -6.58 -7.05 -26.54
C LEU A 190 -6.31 -5.55 -26.71
N GLU A 191 -7.36 -4.76 -26.91
CA GLU A 191 -7.28 -3.31 -26.96
C GLU A 191 -7.79 -2.70 -25.66
N SER A 192 -7.00 -1.82 -25.04
CA SER A 192 -7.40 -1.09 -23.83
C SER A 192 -6.72 0.26 -23.75
N LYS A 193 -7.40 1.23 -23.14
CA LYS A 193 -6.79 2.49 -22.69
C LYS A 193 -5.70 2.20 -21.66
N ALA A 194 -4.64 3.02 -21.66
CA ALA A 194 -3.54 2.95 -20.71
C ALA A 194 -3.04 4.35 -20.35
N MET A 195 -2.45 4.48 -19.17
CA MET A 195 -1.85 5.71 -18.66
C MET A 195 -0.33 5.54 -18.59
N VAL A 196 0.45 6.50 -19.11
CA VAL A 196 1.90 6.48 -18.98
C VAL A 196 2.29 6.81 -17.55
N MET A 197 3.12 5.95 -16.96
CA MET A 197 3.55 5.99 -15.56
C MET A 197 4.96 6.55 -15.40
N GLY A 198 5.82 6.25 -16.36
CA GLY A 198 7.21 6.70 -16.35
C GLY A 198 7.80 6.58 -17.75
N MET A 199 8.67 7.52 -18.11
CA MET A 199 9.43 7.48 -19.36
C MET A 199 10.90 7.18 -19.04
N LEU A 200 11.47 6.27 -19.82
CA LEU A 200 12.88 5.91 -19.84
C LEU A 200 13.42 6.25 -21.24
N ASP A 201 14.74 6.29 -21.40
CA ASP A 201 15.39 6.73 -22.65
C ASP A 201 14.93 5.98 -23.92
N LYS A 202 14.49 4.73 -23.78
CA LYS A 202 14.08 3.85 -24.92
C LYS A 202 12.77 3.10 -24.69
N SER A 203 12.07 3.38 -23.59
CA SER A 203 10.83 2.68 -23.24
C SER A 203 10.01 3.52 -22.30
N PHE A 204 8.73 3.23 -22.17
CA PHE A 204 7.88 3.84 -21.16
C PHE A 204 7.07 2.76 -20.46
N ASP A 205 6.83 2.98 -19.17
CA ASP A 205 6.01 2.10 -18.36
C ASP A 205 4.56 2.60 -18.46
N VAL A 206 3.62 1.70 -18.74
CA VAL A 206 2.18 2.02 -18.82
C VAL A 206 1.37 1.23 -17.81
N LEU A 207 0.32 1.86 -17.30
CA LEU A 207 -0.75 1.25 -16.52
C LEU A 207 -1.98 1.06 -17.41
N VAL A 208 -2.31 -0.19 -17.71
CA VAL A 208 -3.48 -0.52 -18.54
C VAL A 208 -4.76 -0.44 -17.69
N LEU A 209 -5.74 0.35 -18.13
CA LEU A 209 -6.93 0.67 -17.34
C LEU A 209 -8.00 -0.43 -17.39
N GLY A 210 -8.16 -1.10 -18.54
CA GLY A 210 -9.22 -2.07 -18.78
C GLY A 210 -9.03 -3.45 -18.13
N PHE A 211 -7.82 -3.79 -17.69
CA PHE A 211 -7.51 -5.13 -17.14
C PHE A 211 -7.22 -5.12 -15.64
N ARG A 212 -7.66 -4.07 -14.95
CA ARG A 212 -7.40 -3.91 -13.53
C ARG A 212 -8.38 -4.72 -12.68
N ARG A 213 -7.89 -5.71 -11.93
CA ARG A 213 -8.59 -6.26 -10.76
C ARG A 213 -7.88 -5.83 -9.48
N GLY A 214 -8.47 -4.87 -8.77
CA GLY A 214 -8.03 -4.41 -7.44
C GLY A 214 -6.82 -3.47 -7.45
N SER A 215 -5.98 -3.57 -6.41
CA SER A 215 -4.82 -2.69 -6.18
C SER A 215 -3.59 -3.04 -7.02
N THR A 216 -3.63 -4.12 -7.78
CA THR A 216 -2.49 -4.58 -8.59
C THR A 216 -2.38 -3.75 -9.87
N VAL A 217 -1.33 -2.94 -9.93
CA VAL A 217 -0.88 -2.23 -11.11
C VAL A 217 -0.03 -3.22 -11.91
N MET A 218 -0.36 -3.46 -13.18
CA MET A 218 0.53 -4.17 -14.10
C MET A 218 1.31 -3.15 -14.92
N PRO A 219 2.49 -2.70 -14.47
CA PRO A 219 3.34 -1.88 -15.30
C PRO A 219 3.83 -2.72 -16.47
N LEU A 220 3.35 -2.42 -17.67
CA LEU A 220 3.92 -2.98 -18.89
C LEU A 220 5.01 -2.03 -19.37
N ARG A 221 6.21 -2.58 -19.55
CA ARG A 221 7.27 -1.85 -20.23
C ARG A 221 7.11 -2.02 -21.73
N VAL A 222 6.82 -0.92 -22.42
CA VAL A 222 6.73 -0.92 -23.87
C VAL A 222 8.13 -0.70 -24.44
N CYS A 223 8.78 -1.79 -24.85
CA CYS A 223 9.94 -1.74 -25.74
C CYS A 223 9.45 -1.83 -27.20
N SER A 224 10.11 -1.12 -28.10
CA SER A 224 9.76 -0.84 -29.50
C SER A 224 9.53 -2.05 -30.45
N ARG A 225 9.27 -3.27 -29.95
CA ARG A 225 9.13 -4.48 -30.76
C ARG A 225 7.88 -5.33 -30.58
N LEU A 226 6.97 -5.10 -29.61
CA LEU A 226 5.83 -6.02 -29.46
C LEU A 226 4.49 -5.46 -28.94
N ILE A 227 4.30 -4.14 -28.84
CA ILE A 227 3.00 -3.54 -28.49
C ILE A 227 2.67 -2.47 -29.53
N PHE A 228 1.65 -2.73 -30.36
CA PHE A 228 1.12 -1.74 -31.30
C PHE A 228 0.28 -0.72 -30.54
N VAL A 229 0.88 0.42 -30.21
CA VAL A 229 0.14 1.56 -29.65
C VAL A 229 -0.56 2.28 -30.81
N ARG A 230 -1.87 2.05 -30.96
CA ARG A 230 -2.68 2.66 -32.04
C ARG A 230 -2.79 4.19 -31.93
N SER A 231 -2.69 4.76 -30.73
CA SER A 231 -2.72 6.20 -30.49
C SER A 231 -2.19 6.52 -29.09
N VAL A 232 -1.29 7.51 -28.97
CA VAL A 232 -0.90 8.14 -27.70
C VAL A 232 -1.55 9.52 -27.67
N ASN A 233 -2.70 9.64 -27.02
CA ASN A 233 -3.23 10.95 -26.67
C ASN A 233 -2.54 11.40 -25.38
N VAL A 234 -1.54 12.28 -25.53
CA VAL A 234 -0.97 13.01 -24.40
C VAL A 234 -2.03 14.04 -23.97
N LEU A 235 -2.73 13.77 -22.87
CA LEU A 235 -3.61 14.75 -22.25
C LEU A 235 -2.73 15.89 -21.76
N ARG A 236 -2.86 17.07 -22.39
CA ARG A 236 -2.23 18.32 -21.96
C ARG A 236 -2.93 18.90 -20.74
#